data_AF-A0A811GAS1-F1
#
_entry.id   AF-A0A811GAS1-F1
#
_cell.length_a   1.000
_cell.length_b   1.000
_cell.length_c   1.000
_cell.angle_alpha   90.00
_cell.angle_beta   90.00
_cell.angle_gamma   90.00
#
_symmetry.space_group_name_H-M   'P 1'
#
loop_
_entity.id
_entity.type
_entity.pdbx_description
1 polymer ?
#
loop_
_entity_poly.entity_id
_entity_poly.type
_entity_poly.pdbx_seq_one_letter_code
_entity_poly.pdbx_strand_id
1 'polypeptide(L)'
;MTTPNISIQGNQNQIQTGSNNQQIVNQNTQTPEIFDNLKAFIEKIENVSDDEKKLFQTQIDDLKSDYSQPNFARKYSTFMSNASTHVTIGTALWQSGLLPLLTACLPT
;
A
#
# COMPACT_ATOMS: atom_id res chain seq x y z
N MET A 1 -14.96 44.52 9.70
CA MET A 1 -15.55 43.39 8.95
C MET A 1 -14.40 42.67 8.28
N THR A 2 -13.92 41.57 8.87
CA THR A 2 -12.78 40.80 8.35
C THR A 2 -13.31 39.51 7.74
N THR A 3 -13.14 39.36 6.43
CA THR A 3 -13.43 38.12 5.70
C THR A 3 -12.37 37.07 6.04
N PRO A 4 -12.74 35.81 6.33
CA PRO A 4 -11.76 34.75 6.45
C PRO A 4 -11.24 34.37 5.06
N ASN A 5 -9.94 34.56 4.86
CA ASN A 5 -9.20 34.08 3.70
C ASN A 5 -8.84 32.60 3.94
N ILE A 6 -9.43 31.68 3.17
CA ILE A 6 -9.12 30.26 3.24
C ILE A 6 -8.23 29.92 2.05
N SER A 7 -6.93 29.76 2.31
CA SER A 7 -6.00 29.18 1.34
C SER A 7 -6.13 27.66 1.41
N ILE A 8 -6.73 27.04 0.38
CA ILE A 8 -6.75 25.58 0.22
C ILE A 8 -5.44 25.20 -0.47
N GLN A 9 -4.49 24.67 0.29
CA GLN A 9 -3.23 24.13 -0.23
C GLN A 9 -3.09 22.67 0.22
N GLY A 10 -3.19 21.75 -0.75
CA GLY A 10 -2.98 20.31 -0.57
C GLY A 10 -4.25 19.49 -0.82
N ASN A 11 -4.30 18.79 -1.96
CA ASN A 11 -5.34 17.81 -2.28
C ASN A 11 -5.42 16.73 -1.18
N GLN A 12 -6.45 16.76 -0.34
CA GLN A 12 -6.77 15.68 0.59
C GLN A 12 -8.00 14.93 0.05
N ASN A 13 -7.77 13.81 -0.63
CA ASN A 13 -8.83 12.86 -0.96
C ASN A 13 -9.12 12.02 0.30
N GLN A 14 -10.11 12.44 1.08
CA GLN A 14 -10.69 11.66 2.17
C GLN A 14 -11.50 10.50 1.57
N ILE A 15 -11.04 9.26 1.71
CA ILE A 15 -11.90 8.08 1.46
C ILE A 15 -12.58 7.74 2.79
N GLN A 16 -13.84 8.12 2.90
CA GLN A 16 -14.68 7.85 4.06
C GLN A 16 -15.22 6.42 3.96
N THR A 17 -14.50 5.45 4.52
CA THR A 17 -15.01 4.07 4.64
C THR A 17 -15.74 3.91 5.98
N GLY A 18 -17.07 3.80 5.92
CA GLY A 18 -17.90 3.52 7.08
C GLY A 18 -17.62 2.13 7.65
N SER A 19 -16.66 2.04 8.57
CA SER A 19 -16.53 1.04 9.65
C SER A 19 -15.24 1.32 10.44
N ASN A 20 -15.37 2.18 11.46
CA ASN A 20 -14.58 2.31 12.70
C ASN A 20 -13.05 2.06 12.78
N ASN A 21 -12.28 2.02 11.69
CA ASN A 21 -10.81 2.12 11.74
C ASN A 21 -10.31 2.94 10.52
N GLN A 22 -10.48 4.26 10.59
CA GLN A 22 -10.03 5.19 9.56
C GLN A 22 -8.50 5.38 9.65
N GLN A 23 -7.74 4.60 8.88
CA GLN A 23 -6.34 4.92 8.61
C GLN A 23 -6.31 5.98 7.49
N ILE A 24 -6.09 7.23 7.89
CA ILE A 24 -5.93 8.37 6.99
C ILE A 24 -4.62 8.15 6.21
N VAL A 25 -4.70 7.87 4.91
CA VAL A 25 -3.52 7.85 4.02
C VAL A 25 -3.50 9.17 3.27
N ASN A 26 -2.53 10.04 3.58
CA ASN A 26 -2.37 11.33 2.90
C ASN A 26 -1.83 11.08 1.48
N GLN A 27 -2.66 11.31 0.47
CA GLN A 27 -2.36 11.08 -0.95
C GLN A 27 -1.42 12.11 -1.59
N ASN A 28 -0.59 12.80 -0.82
CA ASN A 28 0.39 13.74 -1.35
C ASN A 28 1.77 13.42 -0.75
N THR A 29 2.69 12.94 -1.59
CA THR A 29 4.14 12.73 -1.34
C THR A 29 4.60 11.54 -0.46
N GLN A 30 3.78 10.52 -0.19
CA GLN A 30 4.15 9.39 0.70
C GLN A 30 4.58 8.07 0.01
N THR A 31 5.18 8.10 -1.19
CA THR A 31 5.44 6.85 -1.95
C THR A 31 6.40 5.84 -1.29
N PRO A 32 7.35 6.20 -0.39
CA PRO A 32 8.10 5.20 0.37
C PRO A 32 7.30 4.54 1.50
N GLU A 33 6.31 5.24 2.05
CA GLU A 33 5.60 4.82 3.27
C GLU A 33 4.55 3.74 2.98
N ILE A 34 4.05 3.63 1.75
CA ILE A 34 3.15 2.54 1.36
C ILE A 34 3.81 1.16 1.54
N PHE A 35 5.12 1.05 1.28
CA PHE A 35 5.85 -0.20 1.46
C PHE A 35 5.96 -0.58 2.93
N ASP A 36 6.24 0.39 3.81
CA ASP A 36 6.30 0.14 5.25
C ASP A 36 4.90 -0.22 5.82
N ASN A 37 3.85 0.43 5.33
CA ASN A 37 2.46 0.09 5.65
C ASN A 37 2.09 -1.33 5.19
N LEU A 38 2.50 -1.73 3.97
CA LEU A 38 2.29 -3.08 3.47
C LEU A 38 3.02 -4.13 4.33
N LYS A 39 4.27 -3.88 4.74
CA LYS A 39 5.00 -4.80 5.63
C LYS A 39 4.30 -4.97 6.98
N ALA A 40 3.92 -3.85 7.59
CA ALA A 40 3.20 -3.86 8.86
C ALA A 40 1.83 -4.55 8.74
N PHE A 41 1.16 -4.42 7.58
CA PHE A 41 -0.07 -5.12 7.29
C PHE A 41 0.14 -6.63 7.20
N ILE A 42 1.12 -7.09 6.39
CA ILE A 42 1.47 -8.52 6.26
C ILE A 42 1.79 -9.16 7.61
N GLU A 43 2.53 -8.45 8.48
CA GLU A 43 2.88 -8.93 9.82
C GLU A 43 1.64 -9.26 10.67
N LYS A 44 0.59 -8.45 10.54
CA LYS A 44 -0.66 -8.55 11.31
C LYS A 44 -1.64 -9.58 10.76
N ILE A 45 -1.40 -10.16 9.58
CA ILE A 45 -2.31 -11.18 9.04
C ILE A 45 -2.23 -12.44 9.90
N GLU A 46 -3.36 -12.84 10.45
CA GLU A 46 -3.49 -14.07 11.23
C GLU A 46 -3.63 -15.29 10.30
N ASN A 47 -3.33 -16.48 10.82
CA ASN A 47 -3.46 -17.76 10.08
C ASN A 47 -2.57 -17.86 8.83
N VAL A 48 -1.43 -17.19 8.84
CA VAL A 48 -0.37 -17.27 7.83
C VAL A 48 0.92 -17.65 8.54
N SER A 49 1.69 -18.57 7.96
CA SER A 49 2.97 -18.99 8.56
C SER A 49 4.00 -17.85 8.55
N ASP A 50 4.94 -17.87 9.50
CA ASP A 50 6.00 -16.86 9.58
C ASP A 50 6.88 -16.86 8.32
N ASP A 51 7.10 -18.02 7.70
CA ASP A 51 7.84 -18.14 6.44
C ASP A 51 7.10 -17.46 5.28
N GLU A 52 5.78 -17.63 5.20
CA GLU A 52 4.96 -16.91 4.21
C GLU A 52 4.97 -15.40 4.47
N LYS A 53 4.82 -14.95 5.72
CA LYS A 53 4.92 -13.52 6.06
C LYS A 53 6.27 -12.95 5.62
N LYS A 54 7.35 -13.66 5.92
CA LYS A 54 8.72 -13.26 5.58
C LYS A 54 8.96 -13.20 4.07
N LEU A 55 8.39 -14.14 3.31
CA LEU A 55 8.41 -14.14 1.84
C LEU A 55 7.80 -12.84 1.29
N PHE A 56 6.62 -12.45 1.77
CA PHE A 56 5.95 -11.24 1.29
C PHE A 56 6.64 -9.97 1.76
N GLN A 57 7.14 -9.92 3.00
CA GLN A 57 7.93 -8.79 3.49
C GLN A 57 9.19 -8.56 2.65
N THR A 58 9.87 -9.65 2.27
CA THR A 58 11.04 -9.60 1.39
C THR A 58 10.67 -9.06 0.01
N GLN A 59 9.55 -9.50 -0.56
CA GLN A 59 9.07 -8.97 -1.84
C GLN A 59 8.69 -7.49 -1.76
N ILE A 60 8.14 -7.04 -0.62
CA ILE A 60 7.84 -5.62 -0.40
C ILE A 60 9.13 -4.79 -0.28
N ASP A 61 10.16 -5.30 0.41
CA ASP A 61 11.49 -4.66 0.45
C ASP A 61 12.11 -4.58 -0.95
N ASP A 62 11.96 -5.64 -1.75
CA ASP A 62 12.39 -5.69 -3.14
C ASP A 62 11.68 -4.65 -4.02
N LEU A 63 10.37 -4.46 -3.82
CA LEU A 63 9.58 -3.42 -4.49
C LEU A 63 10.02 -2.02 -4.07
N LYS A 64 10.24 -1.81 -2.77
CA LYS A 64 10.71 -0.54 -2.22
C LYS A 64 12.08 -0.15 -2.78
N SER A 65 13.01 -1.11 -2.85
CA SER A 65 14.36 -0.88 -3.37
C SER A 65 14.38 -0.51 -4.85
N ASP A 66 13.43 -1.04 -5.62
CA ASP A 66 13.30 -0.80 -7.05
C ASP A 66 12.22 0.24 -7.38
N TYR A 67 11.72 0.96 -6.39
CA TYR A 67 10.78 2.04 -6.62
C TYR A 67 11.41 3.08 -7.58
N SER A 68 10.66 3.47 -8.61
CA SER A 68 11.12 4.33 -9.72
C SER A 68 12.19 3.72 -10.65
N GLN A 69 12.50 2.42 -10.52
CA GLN A 69 13.39 1.70 -11.41
C GLN A 69 12.60 0.92 -12.49
N PRO A 70 13.17 0.65 -13.68
CA PRO A 70 12.48 -0.06 -14.76
C PRO A 70 12.00 -1.47 -14.39
N ASN A 71 12.66 -2.11 -13.44
CA ASN A 71 12.32 -3.44 -12.94
C ASN A 71 11.16 -3.45 -11.92
N PHE A 72 10.67 -2.29 -11.47
CA PHE A 72 9.56 -2.18 -10.52
C PHE A 72 8.31 -2.93 -11.02
N ALA A 73 7.89 -2.69 -12.26
CA ALA A 73 6.70 -3.31 -12.83
C ALA A 73 6.80 -4.85 -12.87
N ARG A 74 8.01 -5.36 -13.15
CA ARG A 74 8.27 -6.81 -13.14
C ARG A 74 8.17 -7.37 -11.72
N LYS A 75 8.79 -6.72 -10.73
CA LYS A 75 8.70 -7.13 -9.33
C LYS A 75 7.27 -7.04 -8.80
N TYR A 76 6.53 -6.01 -9.20
CA TYR A 76 5.11 -5.86 -8.85
C TYR A 76 4.29 -7.01 -9.41
N SER A 77 4.51 -7.39 -10.67
CA SER A 77 3.85 -8.56 -11.26
C SER A 77 4.17 -9.86 -10.50
N THR A 78 5.42 -10.08 -10.10
CA THR A 78 5.80 -11.23 -9.28
C THR A 78 5.09 -11.22 -7.93
N PHE A 79 5.06 -10.06 -7.26
CA PHE A 79 4.35 -9.87 -6.00
C PHE A 79 2.86 -10.21 -6.12
N MET A 80 2.19 -9.69 -7.15
CA MET A 80 0.77 -9.98 -7.40
C MET A 80 0.52 -11.44 -7.77
N SER A 81 1.41 -12.05 -8.54
CA SER A 81 1.35 -13.48 -8.86
C SER A 81 1.43 -14.33 -7.59
N ASN A 82 2.37 -14.03 -6.70
CA ASN A 82 2.49 -14.74 -5.42
C ASN A 82 1.28 -14.46 -4.52
N ALA A 83 0.82 -13.21 -4.42
CA ALA A 83 -0.40 -12.89 -3.66
C ALA A 83 -1.62 -13.70 -4.14
N SER A 84 -1.72 -13.97 -5.44
CA SER A 84 -2.81 -14.77 -6.01
C SER A 84 -2.77 -16.27 -5.64
N THR A 85 -1.59 -16.81 -5.33
CA THR A 85 -1.43 -18.22 -4.92
C THR A 85 -1.54 -18.41 -3.40
N HIS A 86 -1.37 -17.35 -2.61
CA HIS A 86 -1.52 -17.35 -1.15
C HIS A 86 -2.86 -16.72 -0.74
N VAL A 87 -3.95 -17.51 -0.80
CA VAL A 87 -5.33 -17.01 -0.69
C VAL A 87 -5.59 -16.12 0.54
N THR A 88 -5.03 -16.46 1.71
CA THR A 88 -5.20 -15.68 2.94
C THR A 88 -4.58 -14.28 2.80
N ILE A 89 -3.35 -14.21 2.30
CA ILE A 89 -2.64 -12.95 2.08
C ILE A 89 -3.26 -12.16 0.93
N GLY A 90 -3.55 -12.82 -0.19
CA GLY A 90 -4.17 -12.18 -1.35
C GLY A 90 -5.53 -11.56 -1.03
N THR A 91 -6.38 -12.27 -0.29
CA THR A 91 -7.68 -11.78 0.14
C THR A 91 -7.54 -10.59 1.09
N ALA A 92 -6.64 -10.67 2.07
CA ALA A 92 -6.37 -9.60 3.01
C ALA A 92 -5.85 -8.33 2.29
N LEU A 93 -4.91 -8.49 1.36
CA LEU A 93 -4.39 -7.39 0.55
C LEU A 93 -5.48 -6.73 -0.29
N TRP A 94 -6.36 -7.52 -0.92
CA TRP A 94 -7.48 -7.00 -1.70
C TRP A 94 -8.46 -6.16 -0.86
N GLN A 95 -8.71 -6.58 0.38
CA GLN A 95 -9.60 -5.89 1.31
C GLN A 95 -8.95 -4.67 1.99
N SER A 96 -7.61 -4.59 2.02
CA SER A 96 -6.87 -3.54 2.74
C SER A 96 -6.96 -2.14 2.14
N GLY A 97 -7.30 -2.03 0.85
CA GLY A 97 -7.22 -0.77 0.11
C GLY A 97 -5.79 -0.28 -0.18
N LEU A 98 -4.75 -1.06 0.17
CA LEU A 98 -3.34 -0.74 -0.11
C LEU A 98 -2.93 -1.06 -1.55
N LEU A 99 -3.60 -2.01 -2.21
CA LEU A 99 -3.28 -2.40 -3.59
C LEU A 99 -3.43 -1.25 -4.60
N PRO A 100 -4.52 -0.44 -4.61
CA PRO A 100 -4.61 0.72 -5.49
C PRO A 100 -3.45 1.72 -5.33
N LEU A 101 -2.98 1.91 -4.08
CA LEU A 101 -1.85 2.80 -3.78
C LEU A 101 -0.53 2.23 -4.30
N LEU A 102 -0.33 0.92 -4.16
CA LEU A 102 0.83 0.23 -4.72
C LEU A 102 0.80 0.25 -6.26
N THR A 103 -0.37 0.07 -6.87
CA THR A 103 -0.55 0.16 -8.34
C THR A 103 -0.23 1.57 -8.86
N ALA A 104 -0.58 2.61 -8.10
CA ALA A 104 -0.23 4.00 -8.46
C ALA A 104 1.29 4.27 -8.48
N CYS A 105 2.10 3.35 -7.95
CA CYS A 105 3.56 3.43 -8.01
C CYS A 105 4.14 2.88 -9.33
N LEU A 106 3.32 2.24 -10.19
CA LEU A 106 3.78 1.74 -11.48
C LEU A 106 4.14 2.91 -12.42
N PRO A 107 5.25 2.81 -13.18
CA PRO A 107 5.59 3.81 -14.18
C PRO A 107 4.49 3.87 -15.26
N THR A 108 4.00 5.08 -15.55
CA THR A 108 3.02 5.38 -16.62
C THR A 108 3.66 5.37 -17.99
#